data_AF-A0A538CTY4-F1
#
_entry.id   AF-A0A538CTY4-F1
#
_cell.length_a   1.000
_cell.length_b   1.000
_cell.length_c   1.000
_cell.angle_alpha   90.00
_cell.angle_beta   90.00
_cell.angle_gamma   90.00
#
_symmetry.space_group_name_H-M   'P 1'
#
loop_
_entity.id
_entity.type
_entity.pdbx_description
1 polymer ?
#
loop_
_entity_poly.entity_id
_entity_poly.type
_entity_poly.pdbx_seq_one_letter_code
_entity_poly.pdbx_strand_id
1 'polypeptide(L)'
;MSCAFELGHYRELLAAAKTGGYRFASFDHEPAAGDLLLRHDVDLSLDAALTLAEIEAEKGAQATYFLMTQSVFYNLASPEGERALGRLRELGHRVGLHAVYPGLELDERFDPVVAWHNPDPEFMRERLDGAVNVMQPGYFDPDHYRSDSNQHWRNGCPHEELAAGSIEW
;
A
#
# COMPACT_ATOMS: atom_id res chain seq x y z
N MET A 1 20.20 -9.74 7.00
CA MET A 1 19.15 -10.51 7.72
C MET A 1 18.28 -11.30 6.72
N SER A 2 17.67 -12.43 7.10
CA SER A 2 16.65 -13.12 6.28
C SER A 2 15.25 -12.59 6.59
N CYS A 3 14.44 -12.28 5.56
CA CYS A 3 13.05 -11.89 5.73
C CYS A 3 12.17 -13.12 6.00
N ALA A 4 11.48 -13.15 7.15
CA ALA A 4 10.61 -14.26 7.52
C ALA A 4 9.19 -14.15 6.94
N PHE A 5 8.79 -12.96 6.44
CA PHE A 5 7.41 -12.67 5.97
C PHE A 5 6.32 -12.99 7.01
N GLU A 6 6.68 -12.86 8.29
CA GLU A 6 5.78 -12.97 9.43
C GLU A 6 5.45 -11.58 9.97
N LEU A 7 4.33 -11.48 10.71
CA LEU A 7 3.92 -10.22 11.35
C LEU A 7 4.99 -9.66 12.31
N GLY A 8 5.80 -10.54 12.92
CA GLY A 8 6.95 -10.13 13.75
C GLY A 8 7.97 -9.35 12.94
N HIS A 9 8.38 -9.87 11.78
CA HIS A 9 9.33 -9.19 10.90
C HIS A 9 8.74 -7.93 10.27
N TYR A 10 7.44 -7.92 9.96
CA TYR A 10 6.76 -6.71 9.50
C TYR A 10 6.87 -5.56 10.51
N ARG A 11 6.68 -5.86 11.81
CA ARG A 11 6.89 -4.88 12.90
C ARG A 11 8.33 -4.36 12.95
N GLU A 12 9.31 -5.20 12.63
CA GLU A 12 10.72 -4.79 12.52
C GLU A 12 10.94 -3.82 11.35
N LEU A 13 10.33 -4.08 10.19
CA LEU A 13 10.41 -3.18 9.03
C LEU A 13 9.86 -1.79 9.35
N LEU A 14 8.71 -1.71 10.02
CA LEU A 14 8.13 -0.44 10.45
C LEU A 14 9.05 0.29 11.46
N ALA A 15 9.67 -0.44 12.38
CA ALA A 15 10.62 0.13 13.33
C ALA A 15 11.92 0.61 12.66
N ALA A 16 12.39 -0.12 11.65
CA ALA A 16 13.54 0.24 10.84
C ALA A 16 13.29 1.52 10.04
N ALA A 17 12.13 1.64 9.39
CA ALA A 17 11.72 2.86 8.71
C ALA A 17 11.71 4.07 9.67
N LYS A 18 11.24 3.90 10.90
CA LYS A 18 11.33 4.97 11.90
C LYS A 18 12.75 5.30 12.30
N THR A 19 13.59 4.28 12.49
CA THR A 19 15.02 4.44 12.81
C THR A 19 15.76 5.21 11.71
N GLY A 20 15.47 4.92 10.44
CA GLY A 20 16.02 5.63 9.29
C GLY A 20 15.50 7.04 9.08
N GLY A 21 14.54 7.50 9.90
CA GLY A 21 14.00 8.87 9.81
C GLY A 21 12.93 9.06 8.73
N TYR A 22 12.36 7.98 8.20
CA TYR A 22 11.29 8.07 7.20
C TYR A 22 10.00 8.64 7.79
N ARG A 23 9.27 9.37 6.95
CA ARG A 23 7.92 9.88 7.21
C ARG A 23 6.93 9.05 6.42
N PHE A 24 6.00 8.40 7.12
CA PHE A 24 4.89 7.74 6.44
C PHE A 24 4.01 8.79 5.76
N ALA A 25 3.94 8.72 4.42
CA ALA A 25 3.22 9.65 3.57
C ALA A 25 2.14 8.92 2.76
N SER A 26 1.27 9.69 2.10
CA SER A 26 0.19 9.16 1.26
C SER A 26 0.33 9.62 -0.19
N PHE A 27 -0.52 9.11 -1.08
CA PHE A 27 -0.50 9.43 -2.50
C PHE A 27 -1.20 10.77 -2.85
N ASP A 28 -1.22 11.74 -1.94
CA ASP A 28 -1.81 13.07 -2.15
C ASP A 28 -0.82 14.10 -2.70
N HIS A 29 0.47 13.76 -2.77
CA HIS A 29 1.53 14.51 -3.43
C HIS A 29 2.60 13.55 -3.97
N GLU A 30 3.39 13.98 -4.95
CA GLU A 30 4.55 13.18 -5.40
C GLU A 30 5.55 13.04 -4.24
N PRO A 31 6.19 11.86 -4.05
CA PRO A 31 7.03 11.63 -2.89
C PRO A 31 8.24 12.58 -2.87
N ALA A 32 8.60 13.05 -1.67
CA ALA A 32 9.78 13.86 -1.43
C ALA A 32 10.81 13.08 -0.59
N ALA A 33 12.04 13.62 -0.52
CA ALA A 33 13.12 13.00 0.25
C ALA A 33 12.71 12.69 1.69
N GLY A 34 12.85 11.43 2.08
CA GLY A 34 12.47 10.89 3.40
C GLY A 34 10.99 10.49 3.52
N ASP A 35 10.17 10.61 2.48
CA ASP A 35 8.83 10.02 2.48
C ASP A 35 8.90 8.51 2.23
N LEU A 36 7.99 7.79 2.89
CA LEU A 36 7.76 6.36 2.68
C LEU A 36 6.28 6.15 2.43
N LEU A 37 5.93 5.79 1.20
CA LEU A 37 4.56 5.49 0.79
C LEU A 37 4.32 3.99 0.93
N LEU A 38 3.73 3.60 2.05
CA LEU A 38 3.38 2.21 2.34
C LEU A 38 2.03 1.87 1.71
N ARG A 39 1.98 0.76 0.97
CA ARG A 39 0.73 0.30 0.34
C ARG A 39 0.51 -1.20 0.49
N HIS A 40 -0.76 -1.58 0.52
CA HIS A 40 -1.21 -2.97 0.54
C HIS A 40 -2.29 -3.19 -0.51
N ASP A 41 -2.03 -4.08 -1.46
CA ASP A 41 -3.02 -4.54 -2.41
C ASP A 41 -3.79 -5.71 -1.77
N VAL A 42 -5.07 -5.51 -1.43
CA VAL A 42 -5.87 -6.49 -0.68
C VAL A 42 -6.62 -7.39 -1.64
N ASP A 43 -6.00 -8.49 -2.04
CA ASP A 43 -6.62 -9.44 -2.98
C ASP A 43 -7.61 -10.39 -2.30
N LEU A 44 -7.30 -10.85 -1.08
CA LEU A 44 -7.94 -12.04 -0.50
C LEU A 44 -8.77 -11.80 0.77
N SER A 45 -8.23 -11.10 1.76
CA SER A 45 -8.80 -11.10 3.11
C SER A 45 -8.79 -9.71 3.74
N LEU A 46 -9.99 -9.20 4.04
CA LEU A 46 -10.17 -7.97 4.79
C LEU A 46 -9.67 -8.13 6.24
N ASP A 47 -9.89 -9.28 6.87
CA ASP A 47 -9.44 -9.51 8.26
C ASP A 47 -7.90 -9.50 8.37
N ALA A 48 -7.20 -10.07 7.39
CA ALA A 48 -5.74 -9.99 7.34
C ALA A 48 -5.25 -8.55 7.10
N ALA A 49 -5.92 -7.80 6.22
CA ALA A 49 -5.63 -6.38 6.01
C ALA A 49 -5.82 -5.56 7.29
N LEU A 50 -6.92 -5.78 8.02
CA LEU A 50 -7.17 -5.14 9.31
C LEU A 50 -6.11 -5.50 10.37
N THR A 51 -5.63 -6.75 10.37
CA THR A 51 -4.55 -7.16 11.27
C THR A 51 -3.28 -6.34 11.00
N LEU A 52 -2.90 -6.13 9.74
CA LEU A 52 -1.77 -5.27 9.39
C LEU A 52 -2.01 -3.80 9.75
N ALA A 53 -3.23 -3.30 9.52
CA ALA A 53 -3.60 -1.92 9.81
C ALA A 53 -3.49 -1.60 11.30
N GLU A 54 -3.94 -2.52 12.16
CA GLU A 54 -3.80 -2.36 13.60
C GLU A 54 -2.33 -2.33 14.03
N ILE A 55 -1.49 -3.19 13.45
CA ILE A 55 -0.04 -3.17 13.66
C ILE A 55 0.57 -1.83 13.28
N GLU A 56 0.19 -1.30 12.12
CA GLU A 56 0.70 -0.02 11.61
C GLU A 56 0.29 1.13 12.51
N ALA A 57 -0.99 1.21 12.88
CA ALA A 57 -1.49 2.23 13.78
C ALA A 57 -0.82 2.16 15.17
N GLU A 58 -0.66 0.97 15.75
CA GLU A 58 0.12 0.75 16.99
C GLU A 58 1.56 1.27 16.86
N LYS A 59 2.15 1.07 15.68
CA LYS A 59 3.50 1.54 15.38
C LYS A 59 3.51 2.97 14.88
N GLY A 60 2.40 3.70 14.85
CA GLY A 60 2.30 5.07 14.34
C GLY A 60 2.79 5.20 12.90
N ALA A 61 2.45 4.22 12.07
CA ALA A 61 2.64 4.21 10.63
C ALA A 61 1.30 4.42 9.92
N GLN A 62 1.35 5.06 8.75
CA GLN A 62 0.19 5.24 7.88
C GLN A 62 0.46 4.52 6.56
N ALA A 63 -0.45 3.63 6.15
CA ALA A 63 -0.47 3.03 4.83
C ALA A 63 -1.70 3.43 4.00
N THR A 64 -1.67 3.06 2.73
CA THR A 64 -2.81 3.08 1.81
C THR A 64 -3.22 1.65 1.47
N TYR A 65 -4.46 1.27 1.78
CA TYR A 65 -5.01 -0.04 1.45
C TYR A 65 -5.82 0.03 0.15
N PHE A 66 -5.45 -0.77 -0.84
CA PHE A 66 -6.14 -0.86 -2.11
C PHE A 66 -7.14 -2.01 -2.05
N LEU A 67 -8.44 -1.70 -2.09
CA LEU A 67 -9.53 -2.67 -2.03
C LEU A 67 -10.24 -2.79 -3.39
N MET A 68 -10.72 -3.98 -3.71
CA MET A 68 -11.43 -4.27 -4.95
C MET A 68 -12.94 -4.16 -4.74
N THR A 69 -13.65 -3.53 -5.67
CA THR A 69 -15.12 -3.58 -5.72
C THR A 69 -15.65 -4.89 -6.31
N GLN A 70 -14.83 -5.57 -7.12
CA GLN A 70 -15.16 -6.80 -7.83
C GLN A 70 -14.26 -7.97 -7.36
N SER A 71 -14.10 -8.14 -6.04
CA SER A 71 -13.40 -9.30 -5.48
C SER A 71 -14.29 -10.54 -5.50
N VAL A 72 -13.68 -11.70 -5.78
CA VAL A 72 -14.33 -13.02 -5.60
C VAL A 72 -14.26 -13.52 -4.15
N PHE A 73 -13.47 -12.86 -3.29
CA PHE A 73 -13.17 -13.29 -1.93
C PHE A 73 -13.88 -12.48 -0.85
N TYR A 74 -14.22 -11.22 -1.13
CA TYR A 74 -14.92 -10.36 -0.19
C TYR A 74 -15.88 -9.40 -0.91
N ASN A 75 -16.84 -8.85 -0.15
CA ASN A 75 -17.83 -7.91 -0.66
C ASN A 75 -17.81 -6.63 0.18
N LEU A 76 -17.46 -5.50 -0.44
CA LEU A 76 -17.41 -4.20 0.25
C LEU A 76 -18.80 -3.65 0.63
N ALA A 77 -19.87 -4.19 0.06
CA ALA A 77 -21.26 -3.86 0.41
C ALA A 77 -21.86 -4.82 1.45
N SER A 78 -21.06 -5.73 2.02
CA SER A 78 -21.50 -6.52 3.18
C SER A 78 -21.18 -5.79 4.49
N PRO A 79 -21.81 -6.16 5.62
CA PRO A 79 -21.47 -5.60 6.93
C PRO A 79 -19.99 -5.76 7.31
N GLU A 80 -19.35 -6.85 6.88
CA GLU A 80 -17.90 -7.07 7.07
C GLU A 80 -17.08 -6.10 6.24
N GLY A 81 -17.47 -5.86 4.99
CA GLY A 81 -16.86 -4.89 4.10
C GLY A 81 -16.97 -3.45 4.63
N GLU A 82 -18.17 -3.04 5.03
CA GLU A 82 -18.42 -1.73 5.62
C GLU A 82 -17.62 -1.53 6.92
N ARG A 83 -17.59 -2.55 7.79
CA ARG A 83 -16.77 -2.52 9.01
C ARG A 83 -15.28 -2.39 8.68
N ALA A 84 -14.77 -3.12 7.69
CA ALA A 84 -13.37 -3.04 7.31
C ALA A 84 -13.01 -1.64 6.77
N LEU A 85 -13.84 -1.08 5.89
CA LEU A 85 -13.67 0.29 5.37
C LEU A 85 -13.65 1.31 6.50
N GLY A 86 -14.62 1.25 7.41
CA GLY A 86 -14.69 2.14 8.57
C GLY A 86 -13.45 2.00 9.46
N ARG A 87 -13.07 0.76 9.78
CA ARG A 87 -11.94 0.46 10.66
C ARG A 87 -10.61 0.94 10.08
N LEU A 88 -10.35 0.74 8.78
CA LEU A 88 -9.15 1.25 8.11
C LEU A 88 -9.04 2.78 8.25
N ARG A 89 -10.14 3.49 8.03
CA ARG A 89 -10.20 4.96 8.17
C ARG A 89 -10.04 5.42 9.62
N GLU A 90 -10.69 4.74 10.56
CA GLU A 90 -10.55 5.03 12.00
C GLU A 90 -9.11 4.86 12.51
N LEU A 91 -8.37 3.89 11.96
CA LEU A 91 -6.96 3.67 12.25
C LEU A 91 -6.03 4.72 11.59
N GLY A 92 -6.58 5.61 10.76
CA GLY A 92 -5.87 6.70 10.11
C GLY A 92 -5.29 6.33 8.74
N HIS A 93 -5.66 5.18 8.17
CA HIS A 93 -5.19 4.76 6.85
C HIS A 93 -6.01 5.36 5.71
N ARG A 94 -5.38 5.40 4.52
CA ARG A 94 -6.04 5.76 3.26
C ARG A 94 -6.61 4.51 2.62
N VAL A 95 -7.67 4.67 1.85
CA VAL A 95 -8.34 3.57 1.14
C VAL A 95 -8.39 3.89 -0.33
N GLY A 96 -7.61 3.20 -1.15
CA GLY A 96 -7.59 3.33 -2.60
C GLY A 96 -8.35 2.21 -3.31
N LEU A 97 -8.58 2.37 -4.61
CA LEU A 97 -9.21 1.36 -5.45
C LEU A 97 -8.15 0.40 -6.02
N HIS A 98 -8.31 -0.90 -5.77
CA HIS A 98 -7.57 -1.94 -6.49
C HIS A 98 -8.36 -2.35 -7.73
N ALA A 99 -8.04 -1.72 -8.86
CA ALA A 99 -8.85 -1.77 -10.07
C ALA A 99 -8.36 -2.85 -11.06
N VAL A 100 -9.28 -3.48 -11.80
CA VAL A 100 -8.93 -4.35 -12.93
C VAL A 100 -9.14 -3.56 -14.22
N TYR A 101 -8.09 -3.40 -15.02
CA TYR A 101 -8.19 -2.66 -16.29
C TYR A 101 -9.21 -3.31 -17.26
N PRO A 102 -10.04 -2.54 -17.98
CA PRO A 102 -10.13 -1.07 -18.01
C PRO A 102 -11.15 -0.49 -16.99
N GLY A 103 -11.65 -1.28 -16.06
CA GLY A 103 -12.64 -0.84 -15.07
C GLY A 103 -12.03 0.17 -14.09
N LEU A 104 -12.59 1.38 -14.05
CA LEU A 104 -12.20 2.45 -13.13
C LEU A 104 -13.46 3.02 -12.46
N GLU A 105 -13.98 2.29 -11.48
CA GLU A 105 -15.16 2.69 -10.73
C GLU A 105 -14.75 3.21 -9.35
N LEU A 106 -14.33 4.48 -9.31
CA LEU A 106 -14.11 5.21 -8.06
C LEU A 106 -15.44 5.80 -7.58
N ASP A 107 -15.85 5.41 -6.38
CA ASP A 107 -16.95 6.03 -5.65
C ASP A 107 -16.48 6.59 -4.30
N GLU A 108 -17.42 7.08 -3.50
CA GLU A 108 -17.15 7.75 -2.22
C GLU A 108 -16.42 6.89 -1.18
N ARG A 109 -16.33 5.57 -1.38
CA ARG A 109 -15.60 4.67 -0.48
C ARG A 109 -14.09 4.88 -0.59
N PHE A 110 -13.60 5.44 -1.69
CA PHE A 110 -12.18 5.51 -2.01
C PHE A 110 -11.64 6.94 -1.99
N ASP A 111 -10.43 7.09 -1.47
CA ASP A 111 -9.57 8.20 -1.84
C ASP A 111 -9.27 8.13 -3.36
N PRO A 112 -9.01 9.26 -4.04
CA PRO A 112 -8.77 9.32 -5.49
C PRO A 112 -7.37 8.78 -5.85
N VAL A 113 -7.09 7.53 -5.49
CA VAL A 113 -5.85 6.80 -5.73
C VAL A 113 -6.16 5.36 -6.14
N VAL A 114 -5.43 4.88 -7.13
CA VAL A 114 -5.69 3.60 -7.81
C VAL A 114 -4.40 2.79 -7.92
N ALA A 115 -4.50 1.50 -7.63
CA ALA A 115 -3.49 0.50 -7.95
C ALA A 115 -4.12 -0.55 -8.87
N TRP A 116 -3.48 -0.83 -10.00
CA TRP A 116 -3.97 -1.84 -10.95
C TRP A 116 -3.69 -3.26 -10.43
N HIS A 117 -4.73 -4.10 -10.39
CA HIS A 117 -4.64 -5.53 -10.18
C HIS A 117 -4.19 -6.22 -11.47
N ASN A 118 -3.09 -6.97 -11.41
CA ASN A 118 -2.46 -7.63 -12.57
C ASN A 118 -2.32 -6.68 -13.78
N PRO A 119 -1.53 -5.61 -13.65
CA PRO A 119 -1.48 -4.53 -14.63
C PRO A 119 -1.06 -5.01 -16.03
N ASP A 120 -1.75 -4.50 -17.05
CA ASP A 120 -1.30 -4.58 -18.43
C ASP A 120 -0.10 -3.63 -18.62
N PRO A 121 1.09 -4.14 -19.01
CA PRO A 121 2.29 -3.32 -19.18
C PRO A 121 2.13 -2.11 -20.12
N GLU A 122 1.20 -2.18 -21.08
CA GLU A 122 0.93 -1.09 -22.01
C GLU A 122 0.31 0.13 -21.30
N PHE A 123 -0.61 -0.10 -20.37
CA PHE A 123 -1.43 0.96 -19.75
C PHE A 123 -1.05 1.25 -18.29
N MET A 124 -0.24 0.40 -17.66
CA MET A 124 -0.04 0.42 -16.21
C MET A 124 0.53 1.73 -15.66
N ARG A 125 1.24 2.53 -16.47
CA ARG A 125 1.86 3.80 -16.03
C ARG A 125 1.10 5.03 -16.52
N GLU A 126 -0.03 4.86 -17.19
CA GLU A 126 -0.80 6.01 -17.66
C GLU A 126 -1.37 6.81 -16.48
N ARG A 127 -1.41 8.14 -16.65
CA ARG A 127 -2.06 9.03 -15.69
C ARG A 127 -3.57 8.89 -15.84
N LEU A 128 -4.29 8.92 -14.73
CA LEU A 128 -5.74 8.87 -14.71
C LEU A 128 -6.32 10.27 -14.53
N ASP A 129 -7.48 10.52 -15.13
CA ASP A 129 -8.20 11.76 -14.89
C ASP A 129 -8.92 11.67 -13.54
N GLY A 130 -8.72 12.65 -12.67
CA GLY A 130 -9.34 12.71 -11.34
C GLY A 130 -8.80 11.75 -10.27
N ALA A 131 -7.76 10.95 -10.55
CA ALA A 131 -7.14 10.06 -9.57
C ALA A 131 -5.64 9.85 -9.82
N VAL A 132 -4.90 9.50 -8.75
CA VAL A 132 -3.49 9.13 -8.84
C VAL A 132 -3.37 7.63 -9.11
N ASN A 133 -2.75 7.25 -10.22
CA ASN A 133 -2.29 5.88 -10.43
C ASN A 133 -0.93 5.71 -9.73
N VAL A 134 -0.82 4.79 -8.77
CA VAL A 134 0.42 4.57 -8.00
C VAL A 134 1.61 4.07 -8.82
N MET A 135 1.37 3.68 -10.08
CA MET A 135 2.40 3.22 -11.02
C MET A 135 2.77 4.28 -12.08
N GLN A 136 2.14 5.46 -12.05
CA GLN A 136 2.39 6.56 -12.99
C GLN A 136 3.76 7.23 -12.73
N PRO A 137 4.34 7.94 -13.72
CA PRO A 137 5.55 8.72 -13.52
C PRO A 137 5.42 9.69 -12.34
N GLY A 138 6.45 9.74 -11.50
CA GLY A 138 6.47 10.52 -10.25
C GLY A 138 6.16 9.70 -8.99
N TYR A 139 5.44 8.57 -9.11
CA TYR A 139 5.07 7.69 -7.99
C TYR A 139 5.67 6.28 -8.04
N PHE A 140 6.23 5.90 -9.19
CA PHE A 140 6.87 4.60 -9.37
C PHE A 140 8.22 4.74 -10.05
N ASP A 141 9.25 4.37 -9.28
CA ASP A 141 10.63 4.26 -9.70
C ASP A 141 11.15 2.86 -9.32
N PRO A 142 11.60 2.03 -10.27
CA PRO A 142 12.15 0.70 -9.99
C PRO A 142 13.27 0.68 -8.95
N ASP A 143 14.09 1.73 -8.87
CA ASP A 143 15.25 1.77 -7.98
C ASP A 143 14.84 2.01 -6.51
N HIS A 144 13.70 2.67 -6.30
CA HIS A 144 13.20 3.05 -4.97
C HIS A 144 12.00 2.21 -4.53
N TYR A 145 11.31 1.58 -5.48
CA TYR A 145 10.22 0.66 -5.20
C TYR A 145 10.73 -0.63 -4.53
N ARG A 146 10.06 -1.05 -3.45
CA ARG A 146 10.29 -2.32 -2.77
C ARG A 146 8.97 -3.10 -2.75
N SER A 147 9.02 -4.33 -3.21
CA SER A 147 7.86 -5.23 -3.27
C SER A 147 8.26 -6.63 -2.88
N ASP A 148 7.48 -7.22 -1.99
CA ASP A 148 7.57 -8.58 -1.49
C ASP A 148 6.54 -9.53 -2.11
N SER A 149 6.06 -9.25 -3.34
CA SER A 149 5.07 -10.08 -4.02
C SER A 149 5.40 -11.58 -3.92
N ASN A 150 4.42 -12.39 -3.50
CA ASN A 150 4.58 -13.82 -3.24
C ASN A 150 5.67 -14.16 -2.21
N GLN A 151 5.80 -13.34 -1.16
CA GLN A 151 6.81 -13.49 -0.12
C GLN A 151 8.24 -13.50 -0.69
N HIS A 152 8.46 -12.63 -1.68
CA HIS A 152 9.76 -12.50 -2.33
C HIS A 152 10.07 -11.04 -2.60
N TRP A 153 11.07 -10.51 -1.88
CA TRP A 153 11.61 -9.19 -2.16
C TRP A 153 12.45 -9.21 -3.44
N ARG A 154 12.02 -8.46 -4.46
CA ARG A 154 12.78 -8.35 -5.73
C ARG A 154 14.19 -7.79 -5.55
N ASN A 155 14.38 -6.92 -4.55
CA ASN A 155 15.63 -6.24 -4.23
C ASN A 155 16.26 -6.75 -2.92
N GLY A 156 15.83 -7.91 -2.42
CA GLY A 156 16.21 -8.37 -1.08
C GLY A 156 15.45 -7.62 0.03
N CYS A 157 15.58 -8.12 1.26
CA CYS A 157 14.86 -7.54 2.40
C CYS A 157 15.33 -6.10 2.66
N PRO A 158 14.43 -5.10 2.67
CA PRO A 158 14.82 -3.69 2.81
C PRO A 158 15.14 -3.30 4.26
N HIS A 159 15.12 -4.23 5.22
CA HIS A 159 15.28 -3.93 6.66
C HIS A 159 16.55 -3.09 6.94
N GLU A 160 17.71 -3.54 6.45
CA GLU A 160 18.99 -2.85 6.73
C GLU A 160 19.06 -1.48 6.05
N GLU A 161 18.57 -1.37 4.80
CA GLU A 161 18.49 -0.10 4.06
C GLU A 161 17.51 0.90 4.71
N LEU A 162 16.36 0.42 5.20
CA LEU A 162 15.40 1.21 5.95
C LEU A 162 16.01 1.72 7.25
N ALA A 163 16.69 0.87 8.02
CA ALA A 163 17.34 1.30 9.25
C ALA A 163 18.46 2.33 9.00
N ALA A 164 19.15 2.23 7.86
CA ALA A 164 20.20 3.14 7.45
C ALA A 164 19.69 4.46 6.83
N GLY A 165 18.41 4.57 6.48
CA GLY A 165 17.86 5.73 5.78
C GLY A 165 18.36 5.87 4.33
N SER A 166 18.73 4.76 3.67
CA SER A 166 19.41 4.80 2.37
C SER A 166 18.50 4.60 1.14
N ILE A 167 17.19 4.47 1.32
CA ILE A 167 16.18 4.35 0.26
C ILE A 167 15.54 5.73 0.07
N GLU A 168 16.29 6.69 -0.49
CA GLU A 168 15.75 8.01 -0.78
C GLU A 168 14.90 8.00 -2.06
N TRP A 169 13.92 8.89 -2.17
CA TRP A 169 13.16 9.11 -3.41
C TRP A 169 13.81 10.20 -4.26
#